data_AF-A0A1S3HTG7-F1
#
_entry.id   AF-A0A1S3HTG7-F1
#
_cell.length_a   1.000
_cell.length_b   1.000
_cell.length_c   1.000
_cell.angle_alpha   90.00
_cell.angle_beta   90.00
_cell.angle_gamma   90.00
#
_symmetry.space_group_name_H-M   'P 1'
#
loop_
_entity.id
_entity.type
_entity.pdbx_description
1 polymer ?
#
loop_
_entity_poly.entity_id
_entity_poly.type
_entity_poly.pdbx_seq_one_letter_code
_entity_poly.pdbx_strand_id
1 'polypeptide(L)'
;MSDARSDSNVNHATKTTQATTTITIAICVPIAIVALIISAVAISKPIGSDITVQGETTGTQQTPQPEVAYSPSTYDASRCQVSNRKRIYTLAIGFDIGPYEYSDDSGFQVGFGRDLIDAVCQEAGIDCRIVREPTTNCMFSERGQPHRGGIGLMEGWYDACTGWLTTRQRKQIFAFSKPFLKPIEVYFYAFPGFNPFNITGKKIGLISGLFTNEACLAGLDQVAGRDVPHSNVFHAQTVDELVAMIQNGTVDVGFSARTALATKINGTNIQHFPSDPMFCKNAGQPGMMTRKDNDFNSKWNEGFEKLVSSGRFKRLCDEARIKHGHRGEIECVDA
;
A
#
# COMPACT_ATOMS: atom_id res chain seq x y z
N MET A 1 -42.80 -45.31 -52.65
CA MET A 1 -42.15 -46.63 -52.65
C MET A 1 -40.71 -46.41 -52.28
N SER A 2 -40.06 -47.03 -51.30
CA SER A 2 -40.40 -47.80 -50.12
C SER A 2 -39.03 -48.12 -49.51
N ASP A 3 -38.93 -47.94 -48.20
CA ASP A 3 -38.08 -48.69 -47.26
C ASP A 3 -36.57 -48.46 -47.04
N ALA A 4 -36.27 -48.71 -45.74
CA ALA A 4 -35.00 -48.94 -45.01
C ALA A 4 -34.19 -47.69 -44.63
N ARG A 5 -34.25 -47.13 -43.41
CA ARG A 5 -34.13 -47.66 -42.02
C ARG A 5 -32.74 -48.23 -41.70
N SER A 6 -31.93 -47.45 -40.99
CA SER A 6 -30.84 -47.93 -40.13
C SER A 6 -30.67 -46.96 -38.97
N ASP A 7 -31.21 -47.35 -37.81
CA ASP A 7 -31.06 -46.70 -36.52
C ASP A 7 -29.72 -47.11 -35.90
N SER A 8 -28.94 -46.15 -35.38
CA SER A 8 -27.83 -46.41 -34.47
C SER A 8 -28.05 -45.64 -33.18
N ASN A 9 -28.63 -46.35 -32.21
CA ASN A 9 -28.79 -45.95 -30.81
C ASN A 9 -27.42 -45.91 -30.11
N VAL A 10 -26.99 -44.73 -29.67
CA VAL A 10 -25.90 -44.59 -28.68
C VAL A 10 -26.54 -44.42 -27.31
N ASN A 11 -26.45 -45.48 -26.49
CA ASN A 11 -26.88 -45.50 -25.11
C ASN A 11 -25.90 -44.69 -24.23
N HIS A 12 -26.32 -43.50 -23.78
CA HIS A 12 -25.70 -42.85 -22.63
C HIS A 12 -26.26 -43.46 -21.33
N ALA A 13 -25.50 -44.37 -20.73
CA ALA A 13 -25.74 -44.83 -19.37
C ALA A 13 -25.07 -43.88 -18.37
N THR A 14 -25.84 -42.93 -17.84
CA THR A 14 -25.42 -42.08 -16.72
C THR A 14 -25.57 -42.86 -15.42
N LYS A 15 -24.48 -43.38 -14.86
CA LYS A 15 -24.45 -43.91 -13.50
C LYS A 15 -24.36 -42.76 -12.50
N THR A 16 -25.47 -42.48 -11.84
CA THR A 16 -25.58 -41.55 -10.70
C THR A 16 -25.00 -42.20 -9.45
N THR A 17 -23.82 -41.76 -9.01
CA THR A 17 -23.22 -42.15 -7.72
C THR A 17 -23.87 -41.35 -6.60
N GLN A 18 -24.90 -41.92 -5.99
CA GLN A 18 -25.65 -41.35 -4.87
C GLN A 18 -25.26 -42.08 -3.57
N ALA A 19 -24.04 -41.84 -3.08
CA ALA A 19 -23.57 -42.43 -1.81
C ALA A 19 -22.39 -41.65 -1.21
N THR A 20 -22.51 -40.32 -1.05
CA THR A 20 -21.47 -39.54 -0.33
C THR A 20 -21.98 -38.28 0.35
N THR A 21 -23.29 -38.15 0.58
CA THR A 21 -23.88 -36.91 1.15
C THR A 21 -24.43 -37.08 2.56
N THR A 22 -24.55 -38.31 3.07
CA THR A 22 -25.15 -38.57 4.39
C THR A 22 -24.13 -38.60 5.54
N ILE A 23 -22.83 -38.76 5.25
CA ILE A 23 -21.79 -38.85 6.30
C ILE A 23 -21.26 -37.46 6.72
N THR A 24 -21.26 -36.47 5.82
CA THR A 24 -20.72 -35.13 6.11
C THR A 24 -21.62 -34.33 7.08
N ILE A 25 -22.94 -34.56 7.07
CA ILE A 25 -23.88 -33.85 7.96
C ILE A 25 -23.78 -34.34 9.42
N ALA A 26 -23.41 -35.60 9.65
CA ALA A 26 -23.32 -36.17 11.00
C ALA A 26 -22.11 -35.66 11.81
N ILE A 27 -21.07 -35.14 11.16
CA ILE A 27 -19.82 -34.69 11.82
C ILE A 27 -19.81 -33.17 12.08
N CYS A 28 -20.46 -32.37 11.23
CA CYS A 28 -20.44 -30.90 11.37
C CYS A 28 -21.32 -30.38 12.53
N VAL A 29 -22.43 -31.04 12.83
CA VAL A 29 -23.36 -30.63 13.90
C VAL A 29 -22.74 -30.67 15.30
N PRO A 30 -22.03 -31.74 15.73
CA PRO A 30 -21.41 -31.75 17.07
C PRO A 30 -20.28 -30.73 17.22
N ILE A 31 -19.52 -30.42 16.16
CA ILE A 31 -18.42 -29.43 16.21
C ILE A 31 -18.98 -28.02 16.46
N ALA A 32 -20.08 -27.65 15.79
CA ALA A 32 -20.73 -26.35 16.00
C ALA A 32 -21.30 -26.21 17.42
N ILE A 33 -21.85 -27.29 17.99
CA ILE A 33 -22.37 -27.29 19.37
C ILE A 33 -21.24 -27.11 20.39
N VAL A 34 -20.09 -27.78 20.21
CA VAL A 34 -18.92 -27.62 21.09
C VAL A 34 -18.36 -26.19 21.03
N ALA A 35 -18.28 -25.59 19.82
CA ALA A 35 -17.81 -24.21 19.66
C ALA A 35 -18.75 -23.18 20.35
N LEU A 36 -20.06 -23.40 20.30
CA LEU A 36 -21.05 -22.56 21.00
C LEU A 36 -20.94 -22.70 22.52
N ILE A 37 -20.70 -23.90 23.05
CA ILE A 37 -20.52 -24.12 24.49
C ILE A 37 -19.23 -23.43 24.99
N ILE A 38 -18.12 -23.51 24.25
CA ILE A 38 -16.87 -22.82 24.61
C ILE A 38 -17.06 -21.30 24.62
N SER A 39 -17.80 -20.76 23.64
CA SER A 39 -18.08 -19.32 23.56
C SER A 39 -18.96 -18.83 24.71
N ALA A 40 -19.94 -19.62 25.14
CA ALA A 40 -20.78 -19.28 26.29
C ALA A 40 -20.03 -19.32 27.63
N VAL A 41 -19.04 -20.21 27.78
CA VAL A 41 -18.18 -20.29 28.98
C VAL A 41 -17.15 -19.16 29.03
N ALA A 42 -16.69 -18.66 27.88
CA ALA A 42 -15.77 -17.52 27.83
C ALA A 42 -16.44 -16.19 28.24
N ILE A 43 -17.75 -16.04 28.01
CA ILE A 43 -18.50 -14.83 28.35
C ILE A 43 -18.96 -14.82 29.82
N SER A 44 -19.02 -15.98 30.48
CA SER A 44 -19.53 -16.12 31.84
C SER A 44 -18.46 -16.05 32.94
N LYS A 45 -17.19 -15.80 32.60
CA LYS A 45 -16.15 -15.49 33.58
C LYS A 45 -15.89 -13.98 33.59
N PRO A 46 -16.30 -13.22 34.64
CA PRO A 46 -15.80 -11.88 34.82
C PRO A 46 -14.30 -11.98 35.10
N ILE A 47 -13.48 -11.64 34.12
CA ILE A 47 -12.06 -11.42 34.34
C ILE A 47 -11.95 -10.09 35.08
N GLY A 48 -12.03 -10.17 36.41
CA GLY A 48 -11.48 -9.15 37.29
C GLY A 48 -9.97 -9.22 37.18
N SER A 49 -9.38 -8.38 36.33
CA SER A 49 -7.95 -8.13 36.37
C SER A 49 -7.69 -7.17 37.52
N ASP A 50 -7.24 -7.69 38.66
CA ASP A 50 -6.59 -6.89 39.70
C ASP A 50 -5.29 -6.33 39.11
N ILE A 51 -5.32 -5.07 38.67
CA ILE A 51 -4.10 -4.32 38.40
C ILE A 51 -3.61 -3.80 39.75
N THR A 52 -2.58 -4.45 40.30
CA THR A 52 -1.88 -3.96 41.48
C THR A 52 -1.04 -2.74 41.08
N VAL A 53 -1.63 -1.55 41.12
CA VAL A 53 -0.87 -0.30 41.06
C VAL A 53 -0.32 -0.03 42.45
N GLN A 54 0.99 -0.18 42.61
CA GLN A 54 1.71 0.30 43.78
C GLN A 54 1.75 1.84 43.71
N GLY A 55 0.79 2.48 44.39
CA GLY A 55 0.70 3.94 44.49
C GLY A 55 -0.45 4.35 45.41
N GLU A 56 -0.13 5.15 46.42
CA GLU A 56 -1.02 5.70 47.47
C GLU A 56 -2.48 5.95 47.03
N THR A 57 -3.41 5.19 47.61
CA THR A 57 -4.84 5.48 47.54
C THR A 57 -5.26 6.34 48.73
N THR A 58 -5.51 7.63 48.49
CA THR A 58 -6.36 8.45 49.35
C THR A 58 -7.81 8.12 49.00
N GLY A 59 -8.61 7.78 50.01
CA GLY A 59 -9.92 7.15 49.84
C GLY A 59 -10.99 8.04 49.20
N THR A 60 -11.89 7.41 48.45
CA THR A 60 -13.15 8.02 48.00
C THR A 60 -14.32 7.27 48.61
N GLN A 61 -15.06 7.98 49.46
CA GLN A 61 -16.40 7.63 49.91
C GLN A 61 -17.35 7.54 48.70
N GLN A 62 -18.14 6.46 48.67
CA GLN A 62 -19.34 6.38 47.85
C GLN A 62 -20.40 7.36 48.38
N THR A 63 -20.99 8.14 47.48
CA THR A 63 -22.25 8.87 47.72
C THR A 63 -23.14 8.69 46.47
N PRO A 64 -24.47 8.62 46.61
CA PRO A 64 -25.36 8.07 45.58
C PRO A 64 -25.56 8.99 44.38
N GLN A 65 -25.81 8.37 43.21
CA GLN A 65 -26.27 9.04 42.00
C GLN A 65 -27.55 9.87 42.23
N PRO A 66 -27.61 11.12 41.73
CA PRO A 66 -28.87 11.74 41.36
C PRO A 66 -29.16 11.52 39.87
N GLU A 67 -30.42 11.18 39.57
CA GLU A 67 -30.99 11.25 38.22
C GLU A 67 -30.82 12.65 37.63
N VAL A 68 -30.27 12.75 36.42
CA VAL A 68 -30.21 14.01 35.67
C VAL A 68 -31.06 13.87 34.41
N ALA A 69 -32.15 14.64 34.40
CA ALA A 69 -33.04 14.86 33.28
C ALA A 69 -32.30 15.48 32.08
N TYR A 70 -32.58 14.98 30.88
CA TYR A 70 -32.13 15.57 29.63
C TYR A 70 -32.76 16.95 29.44
N SER A 71 -31.92 17.99 29.36
CA SER A 71 -32.31 19.31 28.85
C SER A 71 -31.32 19.73 27.76
N PRO A 72 -31.77 19.98 26.52
CA PRO A 72 -30.89 20.37 25.42
C PRO A 72 -30.71 21.89 25.42
N SER A 73 -29.60 22.40 25.92
CA SER A 73 -29.21 23.78 25.65
C SER A 73 -27.70 23.98 25.68
N THR A 74 -27.22 24.58 24.59
CA THR A 74 -25.95 25.34 24.44
C THR A 74 -24.66 24.55 24.61
N TYR A 75 -24.22 23.90 23.52
CA TYR A 75 -22.81 23.68 23.26
C TYR A 75 -22.12 25.04 23.08
N ASP A 76 -21.58 25.56 24.17
CA ASP A 76 -20.64 26.68 24.14
C ASP A 76 -19.26 26.14 23.73
N ALA A 77 -19.00 26.15 22.42
CA ALA A 77 -17.74 25.74 21.80
C ALA A 77 -16.56 26.71 22.08
N SER A 78 -16.72 27.69 22.97
CA SER A 78 -15.70 28.72 23.22
C SER A 78 -14.74 28.42 24.39
N ARG A 79 -14.82 27.23 25.01
CA ARG A 79 -13.98 26.85 26.18
C ARG A 79 -13.07 25.64 26.00
N CYS A 80 -12.74 25.25 24.77
CA CYS A 80 -11.47 24.55 24.56
C CYS A 80 -10.34 25.59 24.63
N GLN A 81 -9.81 25.77 25.84
CA GLN A 81 -8.54 26.45 26.02
C GLN A 81 -7.53 25.88 25.01
N VAL A 82 -7.10 26.74 24.08
CA VAL A 82 -5.93 26.53 23.24
C VAL A 82 -4.75 26.49 24.20
N SER A 83 -4.52 25.32 24.83
CA SER A 83 -3.23 25.04 25.41
C SER A 83 -2.23 25.17 24.25
N ASN A 84 -1.10 25.84 24.50
CA ASN A 84 0.05 25.95 23.59
C ASN A 84 0.71 24.58 23.30
N ARG A 85 -0.08 23.54 23.06
CA ARG A 85 0.40 22.26 22.56
C ARG A 85 0.67 22.44 21.08
N LYS A 86 1.95 22.61 20.78
CA LYS A 86 2.49 22.49 19.43
C LYS A 86 1.84 21.27 18.75
N ARG A 87 1.19 21.49 17.61
CA ARG A 87 0.55 20.43 16.84
C ARG A 87 1.56 19.32 16.53
N ILE A 88 1.14 18.08 16.73
CA ILE A 88 1.89 16.88 16.32
C ILE A 88 1.39 16.49 14.94
N TYR A 89 2.31 16.31 14.00
CA TYR A 89 2.02 15.75 12.68
C TYR A 89 2.36 14.27 12.67
N THR A 90 1.39 13.44 12.33
CA THR A 90 1.59 11.99 12.25
C THR A 90 1.84 11.59 10.80
N LEU A 91 2.90 10.83 10.53
CA LEU A 91 3.35 10.47 9.20
C LEU A 91 3.34 8.96 9.03
N ALA A 92 2.54 8.48 8.08
CA ALA A 92 2.55 7.10 7.67
C ALA A 92 3.77 6.80 6.81
N ILE A 93 4.43 5.72 7.15
CA ILE A 93 5.43 5.07 6.33
C ILE A 93 4.97 3.65 6.03
N GLY A 94 5.36 3.16 4.85
CA GLY A 94 5.03 1.83 4.40
C GLY A 94 5.84 0.75 5.12
N PHE A 95 5.66 -0.46 4.60
CA PHE A 95 6.47 -1.61 4.98
C PHE A 95 7.83 -1.57 4.28
N ASP A 96 8.54 -2.70 4.30
CA ASP A 96 9.87 -2.85 3.71
C ASP A 96 9.92 -2.43 2.23
N ILE A 97 10.58 -1.29 1.97
CA ILE A 97 10.90 -0.74 0.65
C ILE A 97 12.42 -0.49 0.61
N GLY A 98 13.21 -1.56 0.75
CA GLY A 98 14.65 -1.53 0.53
C GLY A 98 15.37 -0.53 1.44
N PRO A 99 16.16 0.42 0.91
CA PRO A 99 16.94 1.36 1.72
C PRO A 99 16.09 2.53 2.26
N TYR A 100 14.86 2.68 1.78
CA TYR A 100 13.99 3.82 2.11
C TYR A 100 13.27 3.61 3.43
N GLU A 101 12.72 2.41 3.64
CA GLU A 101 11.84 2.08 4.75
C GLU A 101 12.04 0.60 5.10
N TYR A 102 12.52 0.27 6.30
CA TYR A 102 12.60 -1.12 6.78
C TYR A 102 12.66 -1.19 8.31
N SER A 103 12.55 -2.40 8.88
CA SER A 103 12.79 -2.63 10.32
C SER A 103 14.21 -3.10 10.54
N ASP A 104 14.90 -2.55 11.54
CA ASP A 104 16.14 -3.14 12.03
C ASP A 104 15.88 -4.39 12.89
N ASP A 105 16.95 -5.03 13.36
CA ASP A 105 16.88 -6.23 14.19
C ASP A 105 16.17 -6.01 15.54
N SER A 106 16.03 -4.75 15.97
CA SER A 106 15.29 -4.37 17.17
C SER A 106 13.80 -4.10 16.89
N GLY A 107 13.37 -4.21 15.64
CA GLY A 107 11.99 -3.96 15.21
C GLY A 107 11.65 -2.48 15.02
N PHE A 108 12.61 -1.56 15.18
CA PHE A 108 12.38 -0.13 14.96
C PHE A 108 12.42 0.19 13.48
N GLN A 109 11.59 1.15 13.06
CA GLN A 109 11.67 1.63 11.70
C GLN A 109 12.91 2.53 11.50
N VAL A 110 13.72 2.13 10.53
CA VAL A 110 14.88 2.84 10.01
C VAL A 110 14.76 2.99 8.48
N GLY A 111 15.73 3.68 7.87
CA GLY A 111 15.80 3.92 6.43
C GLY A 111 15.84 5.41 6.10
N PHE A 112 16.11 5.73 4.83
CA PHE A 112 16.21 7.11 4.37
C PHE A 112 14.95 7.94 4.66
N GLY A 113 13.75 7.36 4.55
CA GLY A 113 12.50 8.05 4.84
C GLY A 113 12.45 8.56 6.29
N ARG A 114 12.92 7.75 7.24
CA ARG A 114 13.02 8.14 8.66
C ARG A 114 14.03 9.27 8.86
N ASP A 115 15.23 9.12 8.33
CA ASP A 115 16.31 10.10 8.47
C ASP A 115 15.91 11.46 7.87
N LEU A 116 15.21 11.46 6.73
CA LEU A 116 14.68 12.66 6.09
C LEU A 116 13.57 13.33 6.91
N ILE A 117 12.61 12.55 7.43
CA ILE A 117 11.53 13.06 8.27
C ILE A 117 12.11 13.78 9.48
N ASP A 118 13.02 13.13 10.21
CA ASP A 118 13.60 13.69 11.43
C ASP A 118 14.35 15.00 11.11
N ALA A 119 15.15 15.02 10.04
CA ALA A 119 15.89 16.21 9.62
C ALA A 119 14.98 17.37 9.19
N VAL A 120 13.96 17.10 8.36
CA VAL A 120 13.06 18.15 7.86
C VAL A 120 12.17 18.69 8.97
N CYS A 121 11.63 17.83 9.83
CA CYS A 121 10.77 18.27 10.93
C CYS A 121 11.56 19.10 11.96
N GLN A 122 12.83 18.78 12.20
CA GLN A 122 13.73 19.60 12.99
C GLN A 122 13.91 21.01 12.37
N GLU A 123 14.20 21.10 11.07
CA GLU A 123 14.39 22.37 10.36
C GLU A 123 13.11 23.22 10.24
N ALA A 124 11.96 22.55 10.07
CA ALA A 124 10.64 23.17 10.07
C ALA A 124 10.21 23.60 11.48
N GLY A 125 10.87 23.11 12.52
CA GLY A 125 10.47 23.34 13.90
C GLY A 125 9.07 22.79 14.19
N ILE A 126 8.69 21.64 13.62
CA ILE A 126 7.42 20.94 13.86
C ILE A 126 7.66 19.62 14.62
N ASP A 127 6.66 19.11 15.34
CA ASP A 127 6.74 17.78 15.97
C ASP A 127 6.16 16.75 15.00
N CYS A 128 6.97 15.78 14.58
CA CYS A 128 6.58 14.70 13.68
C CYS A 128 6.66 13.35 14.40
N ARG A 129 5.63 12.53 14.23
CA ARG A 129 5.58 11.16 14.75
C ARG A 129 5.29 10.21 13.61
N ILE A 130 6.02 9.11 13.59
CA ILE A 130 5.91 8.12 12.52
C ILE A 130 5.03 6.98 12.98
N VAL A 131 4.12 6.55 12.10
CA VAL A 131 3.31 5.34 12.26
C VAL A 131 3.56 4.41 11.08
N ARG A 132 3.63 3.12 11.37
CA ARG A 132 3.76 2.10 10.33
C ARG A 132 2.37 1.67 9.89
N GLU A 133 2.09 1.80 8.61
CA GLU A 133 0.76 1.54 8.06
C GLU A 133 0.85 0.78 6.72
N PRO A 134 -0.11 -0.10 6.43
CA PRO A 134 -0.26 -0.65 5.09
C PRO A 134 -0.38 0.46 4.06
N THR A 135 0.34 0.31 2.94
CA THR A 135 0.30 1.28 1.83
C THR A 135 -1.13 1.48 1.28
N THR A 136 -1.99 0.47 1.43
CA THR A 136 -3.42 0.52 1.10
C THR A 136 -4.21 1.56 1.91
N ASN A 137 -3.75 1.92 3.10
CA ASN A 137 -4.37 2.95 3.92
C ASN A 137 -4.01 4.37 3.44
N CYS A 138 -2.91 4.52 2.71
CA CYS A 138 -2.55 5.76 2.01
C CYS A 138 -3.23 5.86 0.64
N MET A 139 -3.18 4.77 -0.12
CA MET A 139 -3.73 4.69 -1.47
C MET A 139 -4.24 3.28 -1.74
N PHE A 140 -5.50 3.17 -2.14
CA PHE A 140 -6.13 1.89 -2.35
C PHE A 140 -6.44 1.65 -3.83
N SER A 141 -6.28 0.41 -4.29
CA SER A 141 -6.72 -0.04 -5.61
C SER A 141 -7.26 -1.46 -5.49
N GLU A 142 -8.44 -1.69 -6.07
CA GLU A 142 -8.94 -3.04 -6.34
C GLU A 142 -8.39 -3.54 -7.68
N ARG A 143 -8.48 -4.86 -7.92
CA ARG A 143 -8.05 -5.48 -9.18
C ARG A 143 -8.75 -4.84 -10.37
N GLY A 144 -7.98 -4.24 -11.28
CA GLY A 144 -8.51 -3.61 -12.49
C GLY A 144 -9.40 -2.38 -12.25
N GLN A 145 -9.43 -1.85 -11.02
CA GLN A 145 -10.21 -0.66 -10.69
C GLN A 145 -9.32 0.58 -10.60
N PRO A 146 -9.86 1.78 -10.88
CA PRO A 146 -9.15 3.02 -10.62
C PRO A 146 -8.73 3.14 -9.14
N HIS A 147 -7.52 3.62 -8.97
CA HIS A 147 -6.97 4.13 -7.73
C HIS A 147 -7.93 5.09 -7.00
N ARG A 148 -8.13 4.86 -5.70
CA ARG A 148 -8.90 5.72 -4.78
C ARG A 148 -8.07 6.06 -3.52
N GLY A 149 -8.49 7.12 -2.82
CA GLY A 149 -7.86 7.49 -1.55
C GLY A 149 -7.97 6.36 -0.52
N GLY A 150 -6.87 6.05 0.16
CA GLY A 150 -6.88 5.08 1.24
C GLY A 150 -7.53 5.66 2.50
N ILE A 151 -8.15 4.78 3.30
CA ILE A 151 -8.94 5.20 4.47
C ILE A 151 -8.10 5.97 5.50
N GLY A 152 -6.85 5.58 5.72
CA GLY A 152 -6.00 6.20 6.75
C GLY A 152 -5.72 7.67 6.47
N LEU A 153 -5.40 8.01 5.22
CA LEU A 153 -5.20 9.42 4.86
C LEU A 153 -6.53 10.17 4.78
N MET A 154 -7.58 9.56 4.20
CA MET A 154 -8.88 10.21 4.00
C MET A 154 -9.62 10.50 5.31
N GLU A 155 -9.58 9.58 6.28
CA GLU A 155 -10.20 9.72 7.60
C GLU A 155 -9.28 10.36 8.65
N GLY A 156 -8.06 10.74 8.25
CA GLY A 156 -7.13 11.50 9.09
C GLY A 156 -6.56 10.75 10.27
N TRP A 157 -6.26 9.46 10.10
CA TRP A 157 -5.44 8.70 11.05
C TRP A 157 -4.01 9.26 11.12
N TYR A 158 -3.55 9.88 10.04
CA TYR A 158 -2.27 10.58 9.91
C TYR A 158 -2.38 11.75 8.92
N ASP A 159 -1.40 12.64 8.96
CA ASP A 159 -1.34 13.86 8.17
C ASP A 159 -0.74 13.65 6.77
N ALA A 160 0.22 12.72 6.66
CA ALA A 160 0.91 12.45 5.40
C ALA A 160 1.33 11.01 5.24
N CYS A 161 1.53 10.60 3.99
CA CYS A 161 2.22 9.37 3.61
C CYS A 161 3.53 9.67 2.90
N THR A 162 4.58 8.95 3.28
CA THR A 162 5.95 9.21 2.84
C THR A 162 6.29 8.54 1.51
N GLY A 163 7.05 9.24 0.66
CA GLY A 163 7.71 8.63 -0.51
C GLY A 163 6.76 8.27 -1.66
N TRP A 164 5.58 8.88 -1.74
CA TRP A 164 4.60 8.55 -2.78
C TRP A 164 4.89 9.28 -4.08
N LEU A 165 4.94 8.52 -5.18
CA LEU A 165 5.10 9.07 -6.52
C LEU A 165 3.91 9.96 -6.92
N THR A 166 4.21 11.14 -7.45
CA THR A 166 3.21 12.15 -7.84
C THR A 166 2.57 11.86 -9.20
N THR A 167 1.56 10.98 -9.25
CA THR A 167 0.83 10.72 -10.51
C THR A 167 -0.31 11.71 -10.75
N ARG A 168 -0.71 11.91 -12.02
CA ARG A 168 -1.90 12.71 -12.37
C ARG A 168 -3.15 12.28 -11.59
N GLN A 169 -3.36 10.98 -11.47
CA GLN A 169 -4.51 10.42 -10.75
C GLN A 169 -4.42 10.70 -9.25
N ARG A 170 -3.25 10.54 -8.63
CA ARG A 170 -3.08 10.86 -7.20
C ARG A 170 -3.26 12.35 -6.93
N LYS A 171 -2.81 13.25 -7.81
CA LYS A 171 -3.04 14.70 -7.69
C LYS A 171 -4.52 15.11 -7.77
N GLN A 172 -5.38 14.27 -8.33
CA GLN A 172 -6.83 14.52 -8.30
C GLN A 172 -7.40 14.30 -6.88
N ILE A 173 -6.80 13.42 -6.09
CA ILE A 173 -7.29 13.02 -4.76
C ILE A 173 -6.52 13.77 -3.65
N PHE A 174 -5.21 13.86 -3.78
CA PHE A 174 -4.29 14.32 -2.73
C PHE A 174 -3.46 15.52 -3.16
N ALA A 175 -2.85 16.18 -2.17
CA ALA A 175 -1.81 17.19 -2.34
C ALA A 175 -0.43 16.56 -2.11
N PHE A 176 0.61 17.21 -2.65
CA PHE A 176 1.99 16.72 -2.53
C PHE A 176 2.96 17.83 -2.13
N SER A 177 3.98 17.46 -1.35
CA SER A 177 5.12 18.31 -1.06
C SER A 177 6.03 18.50 -2.28
N LYS A 178 7.06 19.33 -2.13
CA LYS A 178 8.23 19.28 -3.02
C LYS A 178 8.84 17.87 -3.01
N PRO A 179 9.31 17.39 -4.17
CA PRO A 179 9.90 16.06 -4.25
C PRO A 179 11.27 16.01 -3.59
N PHE A 180 11.62 14.83 -3.07
CA PHE A 180 12.93 14.57 -2.47
C PHE A 180 13.64 13.35 -3.06
N LEU A 181 12.98 12.58 -3.93
CA LEU A 181 13.58 11.49 -4.70
C LEU A 181 13.56 11.76 -6.21
N LYS A 182 14.48 11.16 -6.96
CA LYS A 182 14.50 11.19 -8.43
C LYS A 182 13.27 10.47 -9.02
N PRO A 183 12.94 10.72 -10.31
CA PRO A 183 11.88 9.98 -10.98
C PRO A 183 12.13 8.48 -10.92
N ILE A 184 11.09 7.68 -10.70
CA ILE A 184 11.22 6.22 -10.61
C ILE A 184 11.28 5.61 -12.02
N GLU A 185 12.34 4.84 -12.27
CA GLU A 185 12.54 4.07 -13.50
C GLU A 185 11.52 2.95 -13.63
N VAL A 186 10.99 2.77 -14.85
CA VAL A 186 10.06 1.68 -15.19
C VAL A 186 10.58 0.85 -16.35
N TYR A 187 10.26 -0.44 -16.31
CA TYR A 187 10.73 -1.43 -17.26
C TYR A 187 9.66 -2.44 -17.62
N PHE A 188 9.82 -3.05 -18.79
CA PHE A 188 9.16 -4.30 -19.15
C PHE A 188 9.96 -5.50 -18.65
N TYR A 189 9.30 -6.53 -18.15
CA TYR A 189 9.89 -7.76 -17.64
C TYR A 189 9.37 -8.95 -18.44
N ALA A 190 10.25 -9.61 -19.19
CA ALA A 190 9.89 -10.70 -20.10
C ALA A 190 11.05 -11.69 -20.27
N PHE A 191 10.80 -12.79 -20.98
CA PHE A 191 11.86 -13.69 -21.43
C PHE A 191 12.75 -13.03 -22.51
N PRO A 192 13.97 -13.54 -22.74
CA PRO A 192 14.90 -12.98 -23.72
C PRO A 192 14.31 -12.90 -25.13
N GLY A 193 14.69 -11.85 -25.88
CA GLY A 193 14.20 -11.60 -27.23
C GLY A 193 12.95 -10.73 -27.32
N PHE A 194 12.46 -10.22 -26.19
CA PHE A 194 11.36 -9.25 -26.17
C PHE A 194 11.77 -7.90 -26.77
N ASN A 195 10.90 -7.31 -27.59
CA ASN A 195 11.08 -5.96 -28.12
C ASN A 195 10.32 -4.93 -27.25
N PRO A 196 11.00 -4.13 -26.42
CA PRO A 196 10.33 -3.15 -25.55
C PRO A 196 9.70 -1.98 -26.29
N PHE A 197 10.01 -1.78 -27.57
CA PHE A 197 9.49 -0.67 -28.38
C PHE A 197 8.29 -1.08 -29.25
N ASN A 198 7.88 -2.36 -29.20
CA ASN A 198 6.67 -2.83 -29.87
C ASN A 198 6.00 -3.95 -29.07
N ILE A 199 4.91 -3.61 -28.39
CA ILE A 199 4.11 -4.52 -27.58
C ILE A 199 2.75 -4.84 -28.22
N THR A 200 2.57 -4.52 -29.51
CA THR A 200 1.30 -4.76 -30.21
C THR A 200 0.87 -6.23 -30.10
N GLY A 201 -0.37 -6.43 -29.63
CA GLY A 201 -0.97 -7.75 -29.48
C GLY A 201 -0.48 -8.56 -28.27
N LYS A 202 0.45 -8.04 -27.46
CA LYS A 202 0.95 -8.73 -26.27
C LYS A 202 -0.08 -8.68 -25.13
N LYS A 203 -0.05 -9.71 -24.29
CA LYS A 203 -0.71 -9.74 -22.98
C LYS A 203 0.23 -9.12 -21.95
N ILE A 204 -0.25 -8.09 -21.25
CA ILE A 204 0.54 -7.29 -20.33
C ILE A 204 0.09 -7.55 -18.89
N GLY A 205 1.04 -7.87 -18.02
CA GLY A 205 0.83 -7.99 -16.58
C GLY A 205 1.13 -6.68 -15.85
N LEU A 206 0.20 -6.23 -15.03
CA LEU A 206 0.32 -5.05 -14.17
C LEU A 206 0.09 -5.42 -12.70
N ILE A 207 0.70 -4.67 -11.78
CA ILE A 207 0.43 -4.83 -10.34
C ILE A 207 -0.64 -3.81 -9.95
N SER A 208 -1.77 -4.30 -9.44
CA SER A 208 -2.86 -3.47 -8.91
C SER A 208 -2.31 -2.56 -7.81
N GLY A 209 -2.69 -1.29 -7.78
CA GLY A 209 -2.23 -0.36 -6.76
C GLY A 209 -0.84 0.23 -6.97
N LEU A 210 -0.09 -0.17 -7.99
CA LEU A 210 1.13 0.55 -8.39
C LEU A 210 0.84 1.68 -9.39
N PHE A 211 1.81 2.59 -9.50
CA PHE A 211 1.76 3.68 -10.48
C PHE A 211 2.07 3.21 -11.91
N THR A 212 2.70 2.05 -12.06
CA THR A 212 2.94 1.37 -13.33
C THR A 212 1.65 0.70 -13.81
N ASN A 213 0.70 1.53 -14.22
CA ASN A 213 -0.62 1.13 -14.68
C ASN A 213 -0.82 1.45 -16.17
N GLU A 214 -2.02 1.22 -16.70
CA GLU A 214 -2.41 1.45 -18.09
C GLU A 214 -2.17 2.90 -18.51
N ALA A 215 -2.40 3.86 -17.62
CA ALA A 215 -2.15 5.27 -17.91
C ALA A 215 -0.64 5.58 -18.04
N CYS A 216 0.21 4.89 -17.29
CA CYS A 216 1.66 4.97 -17.49
C CYS A 216 2.06 4.32 -18.83
N LEU A 217 1.58 3.10 -19.12
CA LEU A 217 1.85 2.41 -20.38
C LEU A 217 1.46 3.25 -21.58
N ALA A 218 0.22 3.74 -21.61
CA ALA A 218 -0.30 4.60 -22.67
C ALA A 218 0.52 5.89 -22.82
N GLY A 219 1.25 6.32 -21.77
CA GLY A 219 2.13 7.49 -21.79
C GLY A 219 3.53 7.25 -22.38
N LEU A 220 3.91 6.01 -22.70
CA LEU A 220 5.23 5.67 -23.27
C LEU A 220 5.25 5.93 -24.78
N ASP A 221 5.41 7.20 -25.19
CA ASP A 221 5.34 7.65 -26.60
C ASP A 221 6.27 6.88 -27.55
N GLN A 222 7.37 6.32 -27.04
CA GLN A 222 8.34 5.51 -27.78
C GLN A 222 7.94 4.04 -28.02
N VAL A 223 6.81 3.58 -27.47
CA VAL A 223 6.38 2.17 -27.52
C VAL A 223 5.17 2.01 -28.45
N ALA A 224 5.34 1.26 -29.54
CA ALA A 224 4.23 0.86 -30.40
C ALA A 224 3.31 -0.14 -29.69
N GLY A 225 1.99 0.00 -29.85
CA GLY A 225 1.01 -0.86 -29.16
C GLY A 225 0.74 -0.50 -27.70
N ARG A 226 1.21 0.66 -27.23
CA ARG A 226 1.03 1.16 -25.85
C ARG A 226 -0.42 1.38 -25.41
N ASP A 227 -1.33 1.56 -26.35
CA ASP A 227 -2.78 1.58 -26.08
C ASP A 227 -3.29 0.13 -26.12
N VAL A 228 -3.07 -0.57 -25.01
CA VAL A 228 -3.31 -2.00 -24.88
C VAL A 228 -4.81 -2.24 -24.67
N PRO A 229 -5.48 -3.07 -25.49
CA PRO A 229 -6.87 -3.42 -25.27
C PRO A 229 -7.07 -4.00 -23.87
N HIS A 230 -8.17 -3.67 -23.20
CA HIS A 230 -8.43 -4.16 -21.84
C HIS A 230 -8.42 -5.69 -21.74
N SER A 231 -8.82 -6.41 -22.79
CA SER A 231 -8.74 -7.88 -22.88
C SER A 231 -7.32 -8.45 -22.82
N ASN A 232 -6.32 -7.60 -23.06
CA ASN A 232 -4.90 -7.94 -23.05
C ASN A 232 -4.19 -7.42 -21.79
N VAL A 233 -4.89 -6.80 -20.85
CA VAL A 233 -4.33 -6.33 -19.57
C VAL A 233 -4.74 -7.29 -18.46
N PHE A 234 -3.77 -7.77 -17.70
CA PHE A 234 -3.96 -8.70 -16.60
C PHE A 234 -3.37 -8.13 -15.32
N HIS A 235 -4.11 -8.24 -14.22
CA HIS A 235 -3.74 -7.59 -12.96
C HIS A 235 -3.35 -8.60 -11.88
N ALA A 236 -2.07 -8.59 -11.52
CA ALA A 236 -1.57 -9.18 -10.29
C ALA A 236 -1.94 -8.32 -9.07
N GLN A 237 -2.06 -8.94 -7.90
CA GLN A 237 -2.16 -8.29 -6.59
C GLN A 237 -0.79 -8.10 -5.95
N THR A 238 0.17 -8.99 -6.23
CA THR A 238 1.50 -8.96 -5.64
C THR A 238 2.59 -9.01 -6.72
N VAL A 239 3.81 -8.63 -6.35
CA VAL A 239 4.97 -8.79 -7.24
C VAL A 239 5.19 -10.27 -7.59
N ASP A 240 5.07 -11.16 -6.60
CA ASP A 240 5.28 -12.60 -6.81
C ASP A 240 4.23 -13.19 -7.77
N GLU A 241 2.98 -12.73 -7.70
CA GLU A 241 1.94 -13.12 -8.67
C GLU A 241 2.27 -12.62 -10.08
N LEU A 242 2.78 -11.39 -10.24
CA LEU A 242 3.20 -10.90 -11.55
C LEU A 242 4.35 -11.75 -12.12
N VAL A 243 5.36 -12.08 -11.31
CA VAL A 243 6.46 -12.95 -11.74
C VAL A 243 5.94 -14.32 -12.17
N ALA A 244 5.04 -14.93 -11.39
CA ALA A 244 4.43 -16.21 -11.74
C ALA A 244 3.63 -16.14 -13.05
N MET A 245 2.88 -15.06 -13.27
CA MET A 245 2.13 -14.82 -14.51
C MET A 245 3.03 -14.72 -15.75
N ILE A 246 4.25 -14.17 -15.60
CA ILE A 246 5.24 -14.14 -16.69
C ILE A 246 5.79 -15.56 -16.92
N GLN A 247 6.20 -16.25 -15.85
CA GLN A 247 6.82 -17.57 -15.93
C GLN A 247 5.90 -18.65 -16.54
N ASN A 248 4.60 -18.59 -16.22
CA ASN A 248 3.62 -19.56 -16.72
C ASN A 248 3.00 -19.17 -18.07
N GLY A 249 3.40 -18.04 -18.67
CA GLY A 249 2.89 -17.56 -19.95
C GLY A 249 1.44 -17.03 -19.90
N THR A 250 0.91 -16.72 -18.72
CA THR A 250 -0.38 -16.01 -18.59
C THR A 250 -0.30 -14.65 -19.26
N VAL A 251 0.83 -13.96 -19.08
CA VAL A 251 1.18 -12.72 -19.78
C VAL A 251 2.47 -12.89 -20.56
N ASP A 252 2.61 -12.16 -21.66
CA ASP A 252 3.85 -12.14 -22.44
C ASP A 252 4.93 -11.29 -21.77
N VAL A 253 4.51 -10.28 -21.00
CA VAL A 253 5.39 -9.30 -20.38
C VAL A 253 4.72 -8.67 -19.15
N GLY A 254 5.48 -8.45 -18.08
CA GLY A 254 5.06 -7.60 -16.97
C GLY A 254 5.60 -6.18 -17.11
N PHE A 255 4.92 -5.19 -16.54
CA PHE A 255 5.38 -3.80 -16.52
C PHE A 255 5.38 -3.24 -15.10
N SER A 256 6.55 -2.82 -14.62
CA SER A 256 6.71 -2.38 -13.23
C SER A 256 7.94 -1.49 -13.03
N ALA A 257 8.06 -0.93 -11.82
CA ALA A 257 9.23 -0.19 -11.39
C ALA A 257 10.41 -1.12 -11.10
N ARG A 258 11.64 -0.63 -11.34
CA ARG A 258 12.87 -1.38 -11.04
C ARG A 258 12.94 -1.86 -9.60
N THR A 259 12.63 -0.97 -8.67
CA THR A 259 12.66 -1.22 -7.22
C THR A 259 11.71 -2.32 -6.78
N ALA A 260 10.62 -2.57 -7.52
CA ALA A 260 9.67 -3.63 -7.19
C ALA A 260 10.13 -5.02 -7.65
N LEU A 261 10.80 -5.12 -8.81
CA LEU A 261 11.05 -6.41 -9.48
C LEU A 261 12.52 -6.86 -9.44
N ALA A 262 13.48 -5.94 -9.27
CA ALA A 262 14.91 -6.24 -9.47
C ALA A 262 15.42 -7.44 -8.65
N THR A 263 15.00 -7.58 -7.39
CA THR A 263 15.42 -8.70 -6.52
C THR A 263 14.56 -9.95 -6.74
N LYS A 264 13.34 -9.78 -7.26
CA LYS A 264 12.33 -10.85 -7.40
C LYS A 264 12.53 -11.71 -8.64
N ILE A 265 13.24 -11.21 -9.64
CA ILE A 265 13.57 -11.96 -10.86
C ILE A 265 14.90 -12.74 -10.75
N ASN A 266 15.65 -12.58 -9.65
CA ASN A 266 16.89 -13.32 -9.41
C ASN A 266 16.63 -14.84 -9.39
N GLY A 267 17.43 -15.59 -10.14
CA GLY A 267 17.24 -17.04 -10.30
C GLY A 267 16.16 -17.43 -11.32
N THR A 268 15.62 -16.48 -12.08
CA THR A 268 14.70 -16.73 -13.19
C THR A 268 15.36 -16.38 -14.54
N ASN A 269 14.73 -16.79 -15.65
CA ASN A 269 15.14 -16.36 -17.00
C ASN A 269 14.50 -15.02 -17.42
N ILE A 270 13.82 -14.30 -16.53
CA ILE A 270 13.18 -13.02 -16.82
C ILE A 270 14.25 -11.93 -16.82
N GLN A 271 14.19 -11.04 -17.82
CA GLN A 271 15.04 -9.87 -17.96
C GLN A 271 14.20 -8.60 -18.02
N HIS A 272 14.80 -7.46 -17.71
CA HIS A 272 14.17 -6.16 -17.91
C HIS A 272 14.55 -5.55 -19.26
N PHE A 273 13.64 -4.78 -19.84
CA PHE A 273 13.80 -4.11 -21.13
C PHE A 273 13.14 -2.71 -21.12
N PRO A 274 13.68 -1.73 -21.87
CA PRO A 274 14.99 -1.73 -22.51
C PRO A 274 16.13 -1.66 -21.47
N SER A 275 17.38 -1.64 -21.91
CA SER A 275 18.54 -1.43 -21.02
C SER A 275 18.51 -0.03 -20.41
N ASP A 276 18.15 0.98 -21.20
CA ASP A 276 17.95 2.34 -20.70
C ASP A 276 16.58 2.47 -20.00
N PRO A 277 16.50 3.24 -18.91
CA PRO A 277 15.25 3.40 -18.16
C PRO A 277 14.20 4.15 -18.99
N MET A 278 12.94 3.77 -18.79
CA MET A 278 11.79 4.57 -19.22
C MET A 278 11.16 5.25 -18.00
N PHE A 279 10.32 6.26 -18.26
CA PHE A 279 9.60 7.00 -17.23
C PHE A 279 8.14 7.19 -17.63
N CYS A 280 7.24 7.03 -16.66
CA CYS A 280 5.83 7.31 -16.84
C CYS A 280 5.60 8.82 -17.06
N LYS A 281 5.14 9.22 -18.25
CA LYS A 281 4.84 10.64 -18.56
C LYS A 281 3.83 11.29 -17.62
N ASN A 282 2.93 10.50 -17.04
CA ASN A 282 1.90 10.93 -16.10
C ASN A 282 2.35 10.90 -14.63
N ALA A 283 3.63 10.61 -14.35
CA ALA A 283 4.21 10.59 -13.02
C ALA A 283 5.32 11.63 -12.87
N GLY A 284 5.26 12.41 -11.80
CA GLY A 284 6.37 13.22 -11.33
C GLY A 284 7.19 12.47 -10.28
N GLN A 285 8.02 13.19 -9.55
CA GLN A 285 8.91 12.65 -8.52
C GLN A 285 8.18 12.31 -7.19
N PRO A 286 8.73 11.41 -6.36
CA PRO A 286 8.18 11.11 -5.04
C PRO A 286 8.30 12.26 -4.04
N GLY A 287 7.26 12.43 -3.22
CA GLY A 287 7.19 13.41 -2.13
C GLY A 287 6.28 12.94 -0.99
N MET A 288 5.95 13.83 -0.08
CA MET A 288 4.92 13.62 0.93
C MET A 288 3.53 13.77 0.30
N MET A 289 2.64 12.81 0.52
CA MET A 289 1.27 12.83 0.03
C MET A 289 0.31 13.11 1.19
N THR A 290 -0.54 14.13 1.06
CA THR A 290 -1.46 14.56 2.12
C THR A 290 -2.88 14.70 1.59
N ARG A 291 -3.88 14.77 2.47
CA ARG A 291 -5.17 15.37 2.08
C ARG A 291 -4.97 16.81 1.61
N LYS A 292 -5.88 17.27 0.75
CA LYS A 292 -5.82 18.62 0.18
C LYS A 292 -6.14 19.73 1.18
N ASP A 293 -6.82 19.40 2.27
CA ASP A 293 -7.17 20.30 3.36
C ASP A 293 -6.10 20.33 4.48
N ASN A 294 -5.01 19.57 4.35
CA ASN A 294 -3.93 19.52 5.33
C ASN A 294 -2.83 20.55 5.02
N ASP A 295 -2.36 21.25 6.04
CA ASP A 295 -1.29 22.27 5.99
C ASP A 295 0.13 21.70 6.10
N PHE A 296 0.29 20.39 6.38
CA PHE A 296 1.58 19.73 6.57
C PHE A 296 2.55 19.99 5.42
N ASN A 297 2.12 19.89 4.17
CA ASN A 297 3.01 20.09 3.02
C ASN A 297 3.62 21.51 2.99
N SER A 298 2.91 22.53 3.48
CA SER A 298 3.48 23.88 3.59
C SER A 298 4.62 23.90 4.59
N LYS A 299 4.42 23.30 5.78
CA LYS A 299 5.43 23.24 6.84
C LYS A 299 6.60 22.34 6.51
N TRP A 300 6.33 21.21 5.87
CA TRP A 300 7.35 20.32 5.32
C TRP A 300 8.23 21.05 4.31
N ASN A 301 7.63 21.77 3.35
CA ASN A 301 8.38 22.49 2.33
C ASN A 301 9.26 23.59 2.93
N GLU A 302 8.77 24.33 3.92
CA GLU A 302 9.57 25.33 4.66
C GLU A 302 10.84 24.70 5.28
N GLY A 303 10.71 23.55 5.95
CA GLY A 303 11.86 22.84 6.54
C GLY A 303 12.78 22.22 5.48
N PHE A 304 12.19 21.63 4.45
CA PHE A 304 12.94 20.99 3.37
C PHE A 304 13.80 22.00 2.61
N GLU A 305 13.28 23.19 2.33
CA GLU A 305 14.03 24.27 1.67
C GLU A 305 15.21 24.77 2.51
N LYS A 306 15.08 24.85 3.84
CA LYS A 306 16.21 25.16 4.75
C LYS A 306 17.26 24.06 4.72
N LEU A 307 16.82 22.81 4.71
CA LEU A 307 17.72 21.65 4.64
C LEU A 307 18.50 21.61 3.33
N VAL A 308 17.84 21.93 2.21
CA VAL A 308 18.45 22.05 0.87
C VAL A 308 19.42 23.23 0.81
N SER A 309 18.97 24.45 1.14
CA SER A 309 19.79 25.67 1.03
C SER A 309 21.03 25.67 1.94
N SER A 310 21.01 24.92 3.04
CA SER A 310 22.18 24.73 3.92
C SER A 310 23.16 23.65 3.42
N GLY A 311 22.85 22.96 2.32
CA GLY A 311 23.62 21.82 1.81
C GLY A 311 23.50 20.56 2.68
N ARG A 312 22.68 20.59 3.74
CA ARG A 312 22.48 19.45 4.64
C ARG A 312 21.72 18.32 3.97
N PHE A 313 20.80 18.62 3.05
CA PHE A 313 20.08 17.58 2.33
C PHE A 313 21.02 16.71 1.49
N LYS A 314 21.97 17.32 0.77
CA LYS A 314 23.01 16.57 0.04
C LYS A 314 23.82 15.66 0.97
N ARG A 315 24.28 16.18 2.12
CA ARG A 315 25.00 15.38 3.11
C ARG A 315 24.16 14.22 3.64
N LEU A 316 22.90 14.48 3.98
CA LEU A 316 21.96 13.46 4.43
C LEU A 316 21.81 12.34 3.39
N CYS A 317 21.72 12.69 2.10
CA CYS A 317 21.66 11.71 1.02
C CYS A 317 22.95 10.89 0.87
N ASP A 318 24.11 11.53 0.98
CA ASP A 318 25.41 10.86 0.92
C ASP A 318 25.59 9.89 2.12
N GLU A 319 25.21 10.32 3.32
CA GLU A 319 25.20 9.51 4.53
C GLU A 319 24.22 8.33 4.43
N ALA A 320 23.01 8.57 3.92
CA ALA A 320 22.01 7.54 3.76
C ALA A 320 22.43 6.45 2.76
N ARG A 321 23.16 6.80 1.69
CA ARG A 321 23.74 5.81 0.77
C ARG A 321 24.74 4.88 1.45
N ILE A 322 25.52 5.39 2.40
CA ILE A 322 26.46 4.58 3.17
C ILE A 322 25.69 3.71 4.18
N LYS A 323 24.80 4.34 4.95
CA LYS A 323 24.07 3.71 6.06
C LYS A 323 23.08 2.64 5.58
N HIS A 324 22.35 2.91 4.49
CA HIS A 324 21.24 2.08 4.01
C HIS A 324 21.54 1.40 2.67
N GLY A 325 22.65 1.71 2.00
CA GLY A 325 22.98 1.22 0.65
C GLY A 325 23.06 -0.30 0.51
N HIS A 326 23.31 -1.02 1.61
CA HIS A 326 23.26 -2.49 1.64
C HIS A 326 21.87 -3.08 1.30
N ARG A 327 20.81 -2.24 1.29
CA ARG A 327 19.43 -2.60 0.94
C ARG A 327 19.01 -2.12 -0.45
N GLY A 328 19.87 -1.41 -1.16
CA GLY A 328 19.60 -0.86 -2.49
C GLY A 328 20.07 0.59 -2.65
N GLU A 329 19.86 1.14 -3.84
CA GLU A 329 20.28 2.49 -4.20
C GLU A 329 19.31 3.55 -3.67
N ILE A 330 19.87 4.68 -3.18
CA ILE A 330 19.12 5.88 -2.79
C ILE A 330 19.37 7.00 -3.79
N GLU A 331 18.30 7.42 -4.44
CA GLU A 331 18.33 8.44 -5.48
C GLU A 331 17.60 9.71 -5.05
N CYS A 332 18.29 10.57 -4.30
CA CYS A 332 17.78 11.89 -3.97
C CYS A 332 17.74 12.83 -5.18
N VAL A 333 16.80 13.77 -5.19
CA VAL A 333 16.82 14.89 -6.15
C VAL A 333 18.13 15.67 -6.06
N ASP A 334 18.56 16.24 -7.19
CA ASP A 334 19.67 17.18 -7.21
C ASP A 334 19.15 18.51 -6.62
N ALA A 335 19.71 18.92 -5.49
CA ALA A 335 19.21 20.02 -4.67
C ALA A 335 20.35 20.82 -4.04
#